data_AF-A0A7W1SJ73-F1
#
_entry.id   AF-A0A7W1SJ73-F1
#
_cell.length_a   1.000
_cell.length_b   1.000
_cell.length_c   1.000
_cell.angle_alpha   90.00
_cell.angle_beta   90.00
_cell.angle_gamma   90.00
#
_symmetry.space_group_name_H-M   'P 1'
#
loop_
_entity.id
_entity.type
_entity.pdbx_description
1 polymer ?
#
loop_
_entity_poly.entity_id
_entity_poly.type
_entity_poly.pdbx_seq_one_letter_code
_entity_poly.pdbx_strand_id
1 'polypeptide(L)'
;MLSRSLALVRKDLRLYRADLAPILIMVVLPLGFITFMVPVNRALLEVRGYPGATGAEQALPDMMVMFALFLLGIVGDQFYRE
;
A
#
# COMPACT_ATOMS: atom_id res chain seq x y z
N MET A 1 2.89 -22.54 -17.28
CA MET A 1 2.61 -21.15 -16.86
C MET A 1 3.33 -20.76 -15.58
N LEU A 2 3.26 -21.57 -14.50
CA LEU A 2 3.95 -21.28 -13.23
C LEU A 2 5.46 -20.98 -13.36
N SER A 3 6.18 -21.73 -14.20
CA SER A 3 7.62 -21.56 -14.41
C SER A 3 7.99 -20.21 -15.04
N ARG A 4 7.14 -19.68 -15.92
CA ARG A 4 7.31 -18.34 -16.52
C ARG A 4 7.06 -17.24 -15.51
N SER A 5 5.99 -17.34 -14.72
CA SER A 5 5.70 -16.39 -13.63
C SER A 5 6.83 -16.35 -12.61
N LEU A 6 7.39 -17.51 -12.25
CA LEU A 6 8.55 -17.60 -11.35
C LEU A 6 9.81 -16.96 -11.94
N ALA A 7 10.04 -17.09 -13.24
CA ALA A 7 11.17 -16.45 -13.92
C ALA A 7 11.05 -14.92 -13.91
N LEU A 8 9.84 -14.38 -14.14
CA LEU A 8 9.53 -12.95 -14.04
C LEU A 8 9.77 -12.44 -12.61
N VAL A 9 9.17 -13.09 -11.60
CA VAL A 9 9.36 -12.71 -10.19
C VAL A 9 10.84 -12.70 -9.81
N ARG A 10 11.64 -13.66 -10.29
CA ARG A 10 13.07 -13.73 -9.98
C ARG A 10 13.86 -12.60 -10.66
N LYS A 11 13.47 -12.18 -11.86
CA LYS A 11 14.03 -11.01 -12.56
C LYS A 11 13.70 -9.74 -11.77
N ASP A 12 12.44 -9.54 -11.40
CA ASP A 12 11.98 -8.35 -10.69
C ASP A 12 12.60 -8.26 -9.29
N LEU A 13 12.75 -9.38 -8.58
CA LEU A 13 13.45 -9.40 -7.28
C LEU A 13 14.91 -8.94 -7.41
N ARG A 14 15.58 -9.29 -8.51
CA ARG A 14 16.96 -8.86 -8.77
C ARG A 14 17.01 -7.37 -9.10
N LEU A 15 16.02 -6.87 -9.83
CA LEU A 15 15.86 -5.45 -10.15
C LEU A 15 15.62 -4.63 -8.88
N TYR A 16 14.70 -5.06 -8.01
CA TYR A 16 14.41 -4.36 -6.75
C TYR A 16 15.54 -4.41 -5.73
N ARG A 17 16.44 -5.40 -5.81
CA ARG A 17 17.68 -5.40 -5.03
C ARG A 17 18.67 -4.33 -5.48
N ALA A 18 18.63 -3.93 -6.75
CA ALA A 18 19.48 -2.88 -7.28
C ALA A 18 18.85 -1.48 -7.09
N ASP A 19 17.51 -1.40 -7.09
CA ASP A 19 16.75 -0.19 -6.83
C ASP A 19 15.58 -0.46 -5.86
N LEU A 20 15.76 -0.06 -4.60
CA LEU A 20 14.76 -0.20 -3.55
C LEU A 20 13.71 0.92 -3.56
N ALA A 21 13.89 1.98 -4.35
CA ALA A 21 13.00 3.14 -4.34
C ALA A 21 11.52 2.77 -4.57
N PRO A 22 11.15 1.87 -5.50
CA PRO A 22 9.74 1.51 -5.72
C PRO A 22 9.13 0.82 -4.50
N ILE A 23 9.88 -0.08 -3.84
CA ILE A 23 9.40 -0.79 -2.64
C ILE A 23 9.26 0.19 -1.48
N LEU A 24 10.23 1.10 -1.30
CA LEU A 24 10.17 2.11 -0.26
C LEU A 24 8.98 3.04 -0.47
N ILE A 25 8.73 3.50 -1.69
CA ILE A 25 7.53 4.31 -2.00
C ILE A 25 6.26 3.49 -1.74
N MET A 26 6.23 2.21 -2.12
CA MET A 26 5.05 1.36 -1.97
C MET A 26 4.74 0.94 -0.53
N VAL A 27 5.73 0.93 0.38
CA VAL A 27 5.54 0.47 1.77
C VAL A 27 5.65 1.61 2.77
N VAL A 28 6.69 2.43 2.66
CA VAL A 28 6.95 3.51 3.62
C VAL A 28 5.94 4.63 3.48
N LEU A 29 5.56 4.98 2.24
CA LEU A 29 4.60 6.05 2.00
C LEU A 29 3.21 5.74 2.59
N PRO A 30 2.57 4.58 2.34
CA PRO A 30 1.30 4.24 3.00
C PRO A 30 1.42 4.18 4.52
N LEU A 31 2.52 3.64 5.07
CA LEU A 31 2.73 3.60 6.51
C LEU A 31 2.81 5.02 7.11
N GLY A 32 3.51 5.93 6.42
CA GLY A 32 3.56 7.34 6.80
C GLY A 32 2.18 8.01 6.72
N PHE A 33 1.38 7.71 5.70
CA PHE A 33 0.01 8.22 5.64
C PHE A 33 -0.86 7.69 6.78
N ILE A 34 -0.75 6.39 7.10
CA ILE A 34 -1.50 5.77 8.21
C ILE A 34 -1.18 6.45 9.54
N THR A 35 0.09 6.77 9.83
CA THR A 35 0.45 7.42 11.10
C THR A 35 -0.18 8.80 11.26
N PHE A 36 -0.42 9.54 10.17
CA PHE A 36 -1.18 10.79 10.21
C PHE A 36 -2.69 10.59 10.20
N MET A 37 -3.20 9.57 9.51
CA MET A 37 -4.63 9.34 9.34
C MET A 37 -5.29 8.73 10.57
N VAL A 38 -4.58 7.91 11.36
CA VAL A 38 -5.10 7.34 12.61
C VAL A 38 -5.60 8.41 13.58
N PRO A 39 -4.80 9.43 13.98
CA PRO A 39 -5.27 10.45 14.91
C PRO A 39 -6.40 11.33 14.33
N VAL A 40 -6.38 11.60 13.02
CA VAL A 40 -7.45 12.35 12.34
C VAL A 40 -8.77 11.58 12.40
N ASN A 41 -8.74 10.28 12.06
CA ASN A 41 -9.92 9.44 12.12
C ASN A 41 -10.41 9.23 13.55
N ARG A 42 -9.51 9.11 14.51
CA ARG A 42 -9.87 9.04 15.93
C ARG A 42 -10.69 10.27 16.34
N ALA A 43 -10.20 11.47 16.05
CA ALA A 43 -10.90 12.71 16.38
C ALA A 43 -12.27 12.78 15.68
N LEU A 44 -12.35 12.36 14.42
CA LEU A 44 -13.60 12.32 13.66
C LEU A 44 -14.61 11.33 14.26
N LEU A 45 -14.16 10.15 14.69
CA LEU A 45 -15.00 9.12 15.29
C LEU A 45 -15.51 9.53 16.68
N GLU A 46 -14.68 10.19 17.48
CA GLU A 46 -15.09 10.78 18.75
C GLU A 46 -16.24 11.80 18.53
N VAL A 47 -16.11 12.71 17.55
CA VAL A 47 -17.16 13.68 17.19
C VAL A 47 -18.43 12.99 16.68
N ARG A 48 -18.30 11.85 16.00
CA ARG A 48 -19.43 11.06 15.49
C ARG A 48 -20.12 10.19 16.55
N GLY A 49 -19.68 10.25 17.80
CA GLY A 49 -20.31 9.52 18.90
C GLY A 49 -19.81 8.08 19.06
N TYR A 50 -18.60 7.77 18.59
CA TYR A 50 -17.93 6.48 18.80
C TYR A 50 -16.79 6.62 19.84
N PRO A 51 -17.12 6.81 21.14
CA PRO A 51 -16.11 6.96 22.17
C PRO A 51 -15.29 5.66 22.31
N GLY A 52 -13.97 5.79 22.44
CA GLY A 52 -13.06 4.66 22.59
C GLY A 52 -12.55 4.05 21.28
N ALA A 53 -13.02 4.51 20.12
CA ALA A 53 -12.43 4.14 18.84
C ALA A 53 -10.96 4.59 18.78
N THR A 54 -10.09 3.76 18.20
CA THR A 54 -8.66 4.10 18.09
C THR A 54 -8.34 4.97 16.89
N GLY A 55 -9.23 4.99 15.88
CA GLY A 55 -9.03 5.63 14.58
C GLY A 55 -8.37 4.71 13.56
N ALA A 56 -7.72 3.63 14.03
CA ALA A 56 -7.11 2.62 13.17
C ALA A 56 -8.16 1.78 12.44
N GLU A 57 -9.33 1.58 13.05
CA GLU A 57 -10.43 0.80 12.49
C GLU A 57 -10.91 1.36 11.15
N GLN A 58 -10.71 2.66 10.92
CA GLN A 58 -11.07 3.34 9.67
C GLN A 58 -9.83 3.71 8.85
N ALA A 59 -8.77 4.22 9.47
CA ALA A 59 -7.58 4.65 8.74
C ALA A 59 -6.86 3.50 8.01
N LEU A 60 -6.74 2.31 8.62
CA LEU A 60 -6.05 1.19 7.99
C LEU A 60 -6.78 0.69 6.72
N PRO A 61 -8.06 0.29 6.76
CA PRO A 61 -8.74 -0.23 5.58
C PRO A 61 -8.80 0.80 4.44
N ASP A 62 -9.06 2.07 4.75
CA ASP A 62 -9.09 3.15 3.74
C ASP A 62 -7.75 3.25 2.99
N MET A 63 -6.64 3.27 3.75
CA MET A 63 -5.30 3.34 3.15
C MET A 63 -4.94 2.05 2.42
N MET A 64 -5.24 0.87 2.98
CA MET A 64 -4.93 -0.41 2.33
C MET A 64 -5.63 -0.55 0.97
N VAL A 65 -6.92 -0.20 0.89
CA VAL A 65 -7.68 -0.27 -0.37
C VAL A 65 -7.13 0.73 -1.38
N MET A 66 -6.91 1.98 -0.99
CA MET A 66 -6.39 3.02 -1.89
C MET A 66 -5.03 2.63 -2.49
N PHE A 67 -4.08 2.20 -1.65
CA PHE A 67 -2.75 1.82 -2.13
C PHE A 67 -2.75 0.48 -2.88
N ALA A 68 -3.63 -0.47 -2.56
CA ALA A 68 -3.79 -1.69 -3.36
C ALA A 68 -4.25 -1.36 -4.80
N LEU A 69 -5.15 -0.39 -4.97
CA LEU A 69 -5.59 0.06 -6.30
C LEU A 69 -4.46 0.73 -7.08
N PHE A 70 -3.63 1.56 -6.42
CA PHE A 70 -2.43 2.11 -7.06
C PHE A 70 -1.45 1.02 -7.49
N LEU A 71 -1.28 -0.01 -6.66
CA LEU A 71 -0.40 -1.13 -6.95
C LEU A 71 -0.86 -1.93 -8.17
N LEU A 72 -2.17 -2.14 -8.32
CA LEU A 72 -2.75 -2.75 -9.51
C LEU A 72 -2.46 -1.94 -10.77
N GLY A 73 -2.52 -0.60 -10.69
CA GLY A 73 -2.17 0.28 -11.80
C GLY A 73 -0.71 0.10 -12.26
N ILE A 74 0.23 0.04 -11.30
CA ILE A 74 1.66 -0.13 -11.59
C ILE A 74 1.94 -1.52 -12.19
N VAL A 75 1.37 -2.58 -11.60
CA VAL A 75 1.53 -3.94 -12.12
C VAL A 75 0.90 -4.07 -13.51
N GLY A 76 -0.24 -3.44 -13.74
CA GLY A 76 -0.88 -3.37 -15.05
C GLY A 76 0.02 -2.69 -16.08
N ASP A 77 0.54 -1.50 -15.77
CA ASP A 77 1.47 -0.78 -16.66
C ASP A 77 2.69 -1.64 -16.99
N GLN A 78 3.34 -2.25 -15.99
CA GLN A 78 4.50 -3.13 -16.21
C GLN A 78 4.18 -4.35 -17.07
N PHE A 79 2.98 -4.94 -16.93
CA PHE A 79 2.58 -6.11 -17.69
C PHE A 79 2.34 -5.82 -19.18
N TYR A 80 1.79 -4.64 -19.50
CA TYR A 80 1.49 -4.23 -20.89
C TYR A 80 2.62 -3.45 -21.57
N ARG A 81 3.69 -3.11 -20.83
CA ARG A 81 4.87 -2.41 -21.37
C ARG A 81 5.84 -3.33 -22.13
N GLU A 82 5.66 -4.64 -22.02
CA GLU A 82 6.36 -5.68 -22.82
C GLU A 82 5.58 -6.01 -24.10
#